data_AF-A0A848XJQ1-F1
#
_entry.id   AF-A0A848XJQ1-F1
#
_cell.length_a   1.000
_cell.length_b   1.000
_cell.length_c   1.000
_cell.angle_alpha   90.00
_cell.angle_beta   90.00
_cell.angle_gamma   90.00
#
_symmetry.space_group_name_H-M   'P 1'
#
loop_
_entity.id
_entity.type
_entity.pdbx_description
1 polymer ?
#
loop_
_entity_poly.entity_id
_entity_poly.type
_entity_poly.pdbx_seq_one_letter_code
_entity_poly.pdbx_strand_id
1 'polypeptide(L)'
;MAAESVGTDLGIASADYSTDEAERLSDYTILELVLNDIVQGRHEEVRGFLVDESRPGFTSPAWVIWEAELLVSDVVSVDPALLERMLGRLDRVDPTTRMDLHFERLHDVFTPAVAELERDAARARILIRLGRLEEARTVQRRIADGPTYRGFASLREDVARALEAELLLASGDEAGALEALRGIEFQVSSTANALPITHGTHARALRAELEMRLGDPTPARHLWEAIAGGPSPDDKLYLSVANERLGRLAEAAGDREAAIYWTERFIRFRRGADPEFRGETERAEARLEALRATEDR
;
A
#
# COMPACT_ATOMS: atom_id res chain seq x y z
N MET A 1 -6.28 11.79 -38.96
CA MET A 1 -6.57 10.57 -38.16
C MET A 1 -7.15 11.04 -36.85
N ALA A 2 -8.45 10.83 -36.65
CA ALA A 2 -9.15 11.26 -35.44
C ALA A 2 -8.81 10.27 -34.32
N ALA A 3 -8.40 10.80 -33.16
CA ALA A 3 -8.21 10.00 -31.96
C ALA A 3 -9.58 9.75 -31.33
N GLU A 4 -10.04 8.50 -31.38
CA GLU A 4 -11.21 8.06 -30.64
C GLU A 4 -10.89 8.06 -29.15
N SER A 5 -11.62 8.90 -28.42
CA SER A 5 -11.70 8.91 -26.97
C SER A 5 -12.40 7.63 -26.51
N VAL A 6 -11.63 6.66 -26.03
CA VAL A 6 -12.17 5.51 -25.28
C VAL A 6 -12.57 6.02 -23.89
N GLY A 7 -13.79 6.53 -23.80
CA GLY A 7 -14.48 6.69 -22.52
C GLY A 7 -14.84 5.32 -22.00
N THR A 8 -14.20 4.89 -20.91
CA THR A 8 -14.59 3.68 -20.18
C THR A 8 -15.79 4.04 -19.33
N ASP A 9 -16.96 3.97 -19.96
CA ASP A 9 -18.26 4.02 -19.28
C ASP A 9 -18.43 2.68 -18.56
N LEU A 10 -18.04 2.63 -17.28
CA LEU A 10 -18.26 1.46 -16.41
C LEU A 10 -19.75 1.41 -16.07
N GLY A 11 -20.55 0.93 -17.02
CA GLY A 11 -21.96 0.65 -16.84
C GLY A 11 -22.17 -0.48 -15.83
N ILE A 12 -22.26 -0.13 -14.54
CA ILE A 12 -22.70 -1.03 -13.48
C ILE A 12 -24.22 -1.14 -13.61
N ALA A 13 -24.70 -2.18 -14.27
CA ALA A 13 -26.11 -2.55 -14.30
C ALA A 13 -26.57 -2.89 -12.86
N SER A 14 -27.72 -2.34 -12.44
CA SER A 14 -28.31 -2.61 -11.14
C SER A 14 -28.81 -4.04 -11.06
N ALA A 15 -28.00 -4.95 -10.50
CA ALA A 15 -28.48 -6.23 -10.01
C ALA A 15 -29.14 -6.02 -8.63
N ASP A 16 -30.28 -6.66 -8.40
CA ASP A 16 -30.95 -6.70 -7.09
C ASP A 16 -30.09 -7.54 -6.13
N TYR A 17 -29.17 -6.87 -5.44
CA TYR A 17 -28.37 -7.45 -4.36
C TYR A 17 -29.17 -7.49 -3.06
N SER A 18 -28.99 -8.55 -2.27
CA SER A 18 -29.49 -8.58 -0.89
C SER A 18 -28.88 -7.42 -0.07
N THR A 19 -29.54 -6.97 1.01
CA THR A 19 -29.02 -5.87 1.86
C THR A 19 -27.59 -6.13 2.35
N ASP A 20 -27.23 -7.38 2.65
CA ASP A 20 -25.87 -7.78 3.04
C ASP A 20 -24.86 -7.71 1.87
N GLU A 21 -25.29 -7.97 0.64
CA GLU A 21 -24.46 -7.81 -0.57
C GLU A 21 -24.31 -6.34 -0.97
N ALA A 22 -25.33 -5.52 -0.76
CA ALA A 22 -25.26 -4.08 -0.96
C ALA A 22 -24.30 -3.40 0.04
N GLU A 23 -24.27 -3.84 1.29
CA GLU A 23 -23.28 -3.39 2.29
C GLU A 23 -21.86 -3.86 1.96
N ARG A 24 -21.66 -5.10 1.48
CA ARG A 24 -20.32 -5.58 1.07
C ARG A 24 -19.80 -4.91 -0.20
N LEU A 25 -20.67 -4.63 -1.17
CA LEU A 25 -20.32 -3.82 -2.34
C LEU A 25 -19.94 -2.39 -1.93
N SER A 26 -20.37 -1.91 -0.75
CA SER A 26 -20.02 -0.58 -0.26
C SER A 26 -18.57 -0.47 0.23
N ASP A 27 -18.06 -1.40 1.06
CA ASP A 27 -16.70 -1.24 1.63
C ASP A 27 -15.60 -1.36 0.56
N TYR A 28 -15.73 -2.24 -0.44
CA TYR A 28 -14.75 -2.35 -1.55
C TYR A 28 -14.82 -1.12 -2.47
N THR A 29 -16.03 -0.63 -2.77
CA THR A 29 -16.20 0.60 -3.56
C THR A 29 -15.58 1.79 -2.83
N ILE A 30 -15.78 1.87 -1.52
CA ILE A 30 -15.17 2.89 -0.67
C ILE A 30 -13.64 2.78 -0.71
N LEU A 31 -13.08 1.56 -0.59
CA LEU A 31 -11.64 1.34 -0.73
C LEU A 31 -11.12 1.87 -2.07
N GLU A 32 -11.77 1.50 -3.17
CA GLU A 32 -11.39 1.92 -4.52
C GLU A 32 -11.44 3.43 -4.69
N LEU A 33 -12.46 4.11 -4.15
CA LEU A 33 -12.54 5.57 -4.19
C LEU A 33 -11.37 6.21 -3.45
N VAL A 34 -11.06 5.75 -2.24
CA VAL A 34 -9.95 6.26 -1.42
C VAL A 34 -8.61 6.00 -2.10
N LEU A 35 -8.40 4.81 -2.66
CA LEU A 35 -7.18 4.47 -3.40
C LEU A 35 -7.02 5.35 -4.65
N ASN A 36 -8.11 5.64 -5.36
CA ASN A 36 -8.07 6.56 -6.50
C ASN A 36 -7.69 7.98 -6.07
N ASP A 37 -8.20 8.45 -4.93
CA ASP A 37 -7.82 9.75 -4.37
C ASP A 37 -6.33 9.79 -4.02
N ILE A 38 -5.81 8.73 -3.39
CA ILE A 38 -4.38 8.59 -3.09
C ILE A 38 -3.53 8.64 -4.37
N VAL A 39 -3.87 7.84 -5.38
CA VAL A 39 -3.16 7.81 -6.66
C VAL A 39 -3.14 9.19 -7.31
N GLN A 40 -4.27 9.91 -7.22
CA GLN A 40 -4.43 11.24 -7.79
C GLN A 40 -3.76 12.35 -6.98
N GLY A 41 -3.34 12.07 -5.75
CA GLY A 41 -2.78 13.07 -4.85
C GLY A 41 -3.82 13.99 -4.22
N ARG A 42 -5.05 13.51 -4.07
CA ARG A 42 -6.18 14.14 -3.35
C ARG A 42 -6.15 13.75 -1.88
N HIS A 43 -5.07 14.10 -1.20
CA HIS A 43 -4.80 13.69 0.17
C HIS A 43 -5.66 14.45 1.18
N GLU A 44 -6.14 15.65 0.87
CA GLU A 44 -7.12 16.39 1.66
C GLU A 44 -8.44 15.64 1.77
N GLU A 45 -8.95 15.10 0.67
CA GLU A 45 -10.15 14.27 0.62
C GLU A 45 -9.96 12.99 1.42
N VAL A 46 -8.81 12.30 1.25
CA VAL A 46 -8.48 11.10 2.02
C VAL A 46 -8.42 11.41 3.52
N ARG A 47 -7.74 12.49 3.92
CA ARG A 47 -7.67 12.94 5.33
C ARG A 47 -9.05 13.24 5.89
N GLY A 48 -9.90 13.95 5.14
CA GLY A 48 -11.28 14.25 5.52
C GLY A 48 -12.11 12.99 5.72
N PHE A 49 -11.96 12.03 4.82
CA PHE A 49 -12.62 10.73 4.89
C PHE A 49 -12.13 9.88 6.07
N LEU A 50 -10.82 9.88 6.38
CA LEU A 50 -10.26 9.12 7.51
C LEU A 50 -10.75 9.63 8.88
N VAL A 51 -11.05 10.92 9.01
CA VAL A 51 -11.56 11.51 10.26
C VAL A 51 -13.09 11.50 10.39
N ASP A 52 -13.81 11.19 9.30
CA ASP A 52 -15.26 11.08 9.33
C ASP A 52 -15.70 9.78 10.01
N GLU A 53 -16.22 9.87 11.22
CA GLU A 53 -16.75 8.74 11.98
C GLU A 53 -18.19 8.37 11.59
N SER A 54 -18.85 9.21 10.78
CA SER A 54 -20.23 8.99 10.33
C SER A 54 -20.33 8.20 9.02
N ARG A 55 -19.20 7.99 8.33
CA ARG A 55 -19.16 7.29 7.05
C ARG A 55 -19.58 5.82 7.16
N PRO A 56 -20.14 5.24 6.08
CA PRO A 56 -20.35 3.80 5.99
C PRO A 56 -19.04 3.02 6.21
N GLY A 57 -19.13 1.86 6.85
CA GLY A 57 -17.96 1.02 7.12
C GLY A 57 -17.08 1.47 8.28
N PHE A 58 -17.31 2.62 8.93
CA PHE A 58 -16.46 3.09 10.05
C PHE A 58 -16.32 2.06 11.19
N THR A 59 -17.39 1.32 11.50
CA THR A 59 -17.41 0.27 12.52
C THR A 59 -17.11 -1.12 11.97
N SER A 60 -16.91 -1.28 10.65
CA SER A 60 -16.64 -2.57 10.00
C SER A 60 -15.24 -3.06 10.39
N PRO A 61 -15.11 -4.24 11.04
CA PRO A 61 -13.81 -4.83 11.38
C PRO A 61 -12.90 -5.04 10.16
N ALA A 62 -13.48 -5.35 9.00
CA ALA A 62 -12.73 -5.48 7.74
C ALA A 62 -12.11 -4.14 7.34
N TRP A 63 -12.88 -3.07 7.48
CA TRP A 63 -12.45 -1.72 7.15
C TRP A 63 -11.38 -1.18 8.10
N VAL A 64 -11.42 -1.52 9.39
CA VAL A 64 -10.40 -1.09 10.38
C VAL A 64 -8.99 -1.54 9.97
N ILE A 65 -8.83 -2.75 9.41
CA ILE A 65 -7.53 -3.25 8.94
C ILE A 65 -7.05 -2.45 7.73
N TRP A 66 -7.91 -2.27 6.73
CA TRP A 66 -7.57 -1.47 5.54
C TRP A 66 -7.20 -0.03 5.92
N GLU A 67 -7.98 0.59 6.79
CA GLU A 67 -7.70 1.94 7.25
C GLU A 67 -6.37 2.03 8.00
N ALA A 68 -6.03 1.02 8.81
CA ALA A 68 -4.71 0.96 9.44
C ALA A 68 -3.59 0.85 8.40
N GLU A 69 -3.75 0.03 7.35
CA GLU A 69 -2.78 -0.08 6.25
C GLU A 69 -2.60 1.25 5.50
N LEU A 70 -3.70 1.98 5.25
CA LEU A 70 -3.64 3.34 4.68
C LEU A 70 -2.79 4.27 5.55
N LEU A 71 -3.05 4.28 6.86
CA LEU A 71 -2.38 5.18 7.81
C LEU A 71 -0.88 4.87 7.96
N VAL A 72 -0.50 3.59 7.92
CA VAL A 72 0.92 3.19 8.10
C VAL A 72 1.73 3.29 6.81
N SER A 73 1.08 3.30 5.64
CA SER A 73 1.74 3.42 4.32
C SER A 73 2.62 4.66 4.15
N ASP A 74 2.38 5.70 4.97
CA ASP A 74 3.00 7.03 4.90
C ASP A 74 2.76 7.79 3.59
N VAL A 75 1.90 7.26 2.71
CA VAL A 75 1.52 7.96 1.49
C VAL A 75 0.73 9.21 1.83
N VAL A 76 -0.15 9.14 2.83
CA VAL A 76 -0.90 10.28 3.36
C VAL A 76 -0.39 10.61 4.76
N SER A 77 0.16 11.82 4.94
CA SER A 77 0.59 12.29 6.25
C SER A 77 -0.61 12.50 7.17
N VAL A 78 -0.53 11.98 8.39
CA VAL A 78 -1.60 12.03 9.40
C VAL A 78 -1.07 12.39 10.78
N ASP A 79 -1.94 12.99 11.60
CA ASP A 79 -1.64 13.37 12.97
C ASP A 79 -1.48 12.12 13.88
N PRO A 80 -0.47 12.06 14.76
CA PRO A 80 -0.37 11.07 15.83
C PRO A 80 -1.68 10.78 16.60
N ALA A 81 -2.55 11.78 16.80
CA ALA A 81 -3.84 11.58 17.45
C ALA A 81 -4.78 10.64 16.67
N LEU A 82 -4.73 10.65 15.34
CA LEU A 82 -5.49 9.71 14.50
C LEU A 82 -4.91 8.29 14.61
N LEU A 83 -3.58 8.17 14.64
CA LEU A 83 -2.89 6.89 14.85
C LEU A 83 -3.23 6.26 16.21
N GLU A 84 -3.26 7.02 17.30
CA GLU A 84 -3.68 6.53 18.63
C GLU A 84 -5.15 6.08 18.64
N ARG A 85 -6.05 6.82 17.97
CA ARG A 85 -7.45 6.38 17.83
C ARG A 85 -7.55 5.07 17.06
N MET A 86 -6.79 4.93 15.98
CA MET A 86 -6.75 3.69 15.20
C MET A 86 -6.21 2.53 16.02
N LEU A 87 -5.15 2.74 16.81
CA LEU A 87 -4.61 1.72 17.71
C LEU A 87 -5.69 1.17 18.65
N GLY A 88 -6.49 2.05 19.26
CA GLY A 88 -7.61 1.64 20.10
C GLY A 88 -8.73 0.92 19.33
N ARG A 89 -8.95 1.23 18.03
CA ARG A 89 -9.91 0.50 17.18
C ARG A 89 -9.40 -0.89 16.85
N LEU A 90 -8.12 -1.04 16.48
CA LEU A 90 -7.47 -2.33 16.22
C LEU A 90 -7.56 -3.27 17.43
N ASP A 91 -7.32 -2.78 18.64
CA ASP A 91 -7.40 -3.59 19.88
C ASP A 91 -8.81 -4.16 20.14
N ARG A 92 -9.86 -3.64 19.47
CA ARG A 92 -11.25 -4.12 19.56
C ARG A 92 -11.65 -5.04 18.40
N VAL A 93 -10.78 -5.22 17.40
CA VAL A 93 -11.06 -6.13 16.28
C VAL A 93 -10.97 -7.58 16.77
N ASP A 94 -12.12 -8.25 16.79
CA ASP A 94 -12.20 -9.68 17.02
C ASP A 94 -11.86 -10.44 15.72
N PRO A 95 -10.81 -11.29 15.71
CA PRO A 95 -10.36 -12.00 14.51
C PRO A 95 -11.43 -12.92 13.91
N THR A 96 -12.31 -13.49 14.73
CA THR A 96 -13.41 -14.35 14.25
C THR A 96 -14.46 -13.51 13.51
N THR A 97 -14.93 -12.43 14.12
CA THR A 97 -15.88 -11.50 13.50
C THR A 97 -15.34 -10.91 12.18
N ARG A 98 -14.03 -10.63 12.12
CA ARG A 98 -13.34 -10.15 10.91
C ARG A 98 -13.43 -11.13 9.74
N MET A 99 -13.43 -12.44 10.00
CA MET A 99 -13.54 -13.46 8.94
C MET A 99 -14.91 -13.48 8.29
N ASP A 100 -15.98 -13.32 9.08
CA ASP A 100 -17.36 -13.39 8.59
C ASP A 100 -17.71 -12.23 7.64
N LEU A 101 -16.92 -11.17 7.70
CA LEU A 101 -17.09 -9.92 6.96
C LEU A 101 -16.10 -9.75 5.80
N HIS A 102 -15.27 -10.76 5.49
CA HIS A 102 -14.37 -10.65 4.35
C HIS A 102 -15.15 -10.62 3.03
N PHE A 103 -14.70 -9.76 2.10
CA PHE A 103 -15.29 -9.57 0.76
C PHE A 103 -15.37 -10.85 -0.06
N GLU A 104 -14.42 -11.76 0.17
CA GLU A 104 -14.33 -13.04 -0.51
C GLU A 104 -14.39 -14.16 0.53
N ARG A 105 -15.13 -15.20 0.18
CA ARG A 105 -15.24 -16.44 0.95
C ARG A 105 -13.94 -17.23 0.87
N LEU A 106 -12.87 -16.74 1.50
CA LEU A 106 -11.52 -17.34 1.55
C LEU A 106 -11.43 -18.52 2.53
N HIS A 107 -12.52 -19.28 2.66
CA HIS A 107 -12.84 -20.15 3.81
C HIS A 107 -11.79 -21.20 4.18
N ASP A 108 -10.97 -21.62 3.21
CA ASP A 108 -10.01 -22.70 3.44
C ASP A 108 -8.63 -22.19 3.89
N VAL A 109 -8.35 -20.90 3.71
CA VAL A 109 -6.99 -20.33 3.92
C VAL A 109 -7.01 -19.18 4.93
N PHE A 110 -8.05 -18.35 4.93
CA PHE A 110 -8.21 -17.28 5.92
C PHE A 110 -8.80 -17.86 7.21
N THR A 111 -8.01 -17.87 8.27
CA THR A 111 -8.37 -18.43 9.59
C THR A 111 -8.29 -17.34 10.66
N PRO A 112 -8.85 -17.55 11.88
CA PRO A 112 -8.79 -16.52 12.92
C PRO A 112 -7.35 -16.15 13.28
N ALA A 113 -6.43 -17.12 13.16
CA ALA A 113 -5.01 -16.89 13.40
C ALA A 113 -4.37 -15.99 12.32
N VAL A 114 -4.81 -16.07 11.07
CA VAL A 114 -4.34 -15.15 10.01
C VAL A 114 -4.95 -13.76 10.20
N ALA A 115 -6.23 -13.66 10.58
CA ALA A 115 -6.84 -12.37 10.92
C ALA A 115 -6.18 -11.71 12.15
N GLU A 116 -5.76 -12.50 13.15
CA GLU A 116 -4.97 -12.03 14.27
C GLU A 116 -3.58 -11.53 13.84
N LEU A 117 -2.91 -12.25 12.94
CA LEU A 117 -1.65 -11.81 12.35
C LEU A 117 -1.79 -10.45 11.63
N GLU A 118 -2.85 -10.26 10.83
CA GLU A 118 -3.14 -8.97 10.16
C GLU A 118 -3.28 -7.83 11.16
N ARG A 119 -4.15 -8.02 12.16
CA ARG A 119 -4.38 -7.03 13.22
C ARG A 119 -3.08 -6.69 13.94
N ASP A 120 -2.31 -7.70 14.33
CA ASP A 120 -1.07 -7.52 15.08
C ASP A 120 0.02 -6.84 14.25
N ALA A 121 0.13 -7.16 12.95
CA ALA A 121 1.06 -6.49 12.05
C ALA A 121 0.70 -5.00 11.88
N ALA A 122 -0.57 -4.69 11.58
CA ALA A 122 -1.05 -3.31 11.48
C ALA A 122 -0.81 -2.52 12.79
N ARG A 123 -1.09 -3.17 13.94
CA ARG A 123 -0.81 -2.62 15.27
C ARG A 123 0.66 -2.29 15.47
N ALA A 124 1.56 -3.20 15.11
CA ALA A 124 3.00 -2.99 15.23
C ALA A 124 3.47 -1.80 14.39
N ARG A 125 3.01 -1.68 13.14
CA ARG A 125 3.36 -0.55 12.27
C ARG A 125 2.87 0.79 12.82
N ILE A 126 1.64 0.85 13.36
CA ILE A 126 1.13 2.06 14.02
C ILE A 126 2.00 2.44 15.23
N LEU A 127 2.39 1.45 16.05
CA LEU A 127 3.29 1.69 17.18
C LEU A 127 4.66 2.22 16.74
N ILE A 128 5.21 1.71 15.63
CA ILE A 128 6.46 2.22 15.03
C ILE A 128 6.28 3.69 14.63
N ARG A 129 5.20 4.03 13.91
CA ARG A 129 4.87 5.41 13.50
C ARG A 129 4.68 6.36 14.67
N LEU A 130 4.17 5.87 15.81
CA LEU A 130 4.04 6.61 17.06
C LEU A 130 5.36 6.71 17.87
N GLY A 131 6.45 6.09 17.41
CA GLY A 131 7.73 6.04 18.13
C GLY A 131 7.73 5.11 19.35
N ARG A 132 6.71 4.25 19.51
CA ARG A 132 6.55 3.30 20.62
C ARG A 132 7.28 1.98 20.33
N LEU A 133 8.59 2.10 20.06
CA LEU A 133 9.39 1.02 19.46
C LEU A 133 9.48 -0.25 20.33
N GLU A 134 9.52 -0.14 21.66
CA GLU A 134 9.55 -1.31 22.56
C GLU A 134 8.25 -2.12 22.53
N GLU A 135 7.11 -1.43 22.41
CA GLU A 135 5.82 -2.10 22.27
C GLU A 135 5.70 -2.76 20.91
N ALA A 136 6.13 -2.07 19.84
CA ALA A 136 6.21 -2.65 18.51
C ALA A 136 7.11 -3.91 18.47
N ARG A 137 8.30 -3.88 19.08
CA ARG A 137 9.19 -5.06 19.24
C ARG A 137 8.52 -6.20 19.99
N THR A 138 7.66 -5.90 20.95
CA THR A 138 6.93 -6.93 21.70
C THR A 138 5.90 -7.62 20.80
N VAL A 139 5.18 -6.86 19.98
CA VAL A 139 4.23 -7.42 18.99
C VAL A 139 4.97 -8.20 17.91
N GLN A 140 6.07 -7.66 17.36
CA GLN A 140 6.87 -8.31 16.34
C GLN A 140 7.41 -9.66 16.82
N ARG A 141 7.94 -9.74 18.05
CA ARG A 141 8.39 -11.02 18.64
C ARG A 141 7.25 -12.01 18.81
N ARG A 142 6.07 -11.56 19.26
CA ARG A 142 4.88 -12.42 19.33
C ARG A 142 4.50 -13.00 17.97
N ILE A 143 4.58 -12.20 16.90
CA ILE A 143 4.36 -12.68 15.53
C ILE A 143 5.44 -13.70 15.14
N ALA A 144 6.71 -13.39 15.41
CA ALA A 144 7.85 -14.25 15.10
C ALA A 144 7.84 -15.59 15.86
N ASP A 145 7.21 -15.64 17.03
CA ASP A 145 7.03 -16.85 17.84
C ASP A 145 5.68 -17.55 17.58
N GLY A 146 4.83 -16.96 16.73
CA GLY A 146 3.49 -17.44 16.40
C GLY A 146 3.47 -18.72 15.55
N PRO A 147 2.27 -19.29 15.33
CA PRO A 147 2.12 -20.52 14.54
C PRO A 147 2.42 -20.29 13.06
N THR A 148 2.82 -21.34 12.35
CA THR A 148 2.84 -21.35 10.88
C THR A 148 1.44 -21.56 10.34
N TYR A 149 1.16 -21.02 9.15
CA TYR A 149 -0.17 -21.06 8.55
C TYR A 149 -0.19 -22.01 7.35
N ARG A 150 -1.16 -22.93 7.32
CA ARG A 150 -1.30 -23.87 6.21
C ARG A 150 -1.56 -23.12 4.90
N GLY A 151 -0.79 -23.41 3.85
CA GLY A 151 -0.89 -22.73 2.56
C GLY A 151 -0.13 -21.40 2.47
N PHE A 152 0.60 -21.04 3.52
CA PHE A 152 1.38 -19.81 3.64
C PHE A 152 2.75 -20.11 4.27
N ALA A 153 3.64 -20.71 3.48
CA ALA A 153 4.88 -21.26 4.00
C ALA A 153 5.77 -20.22 4.70
N SER A 154 5.82 -19.00 4.15
CA SER A 154 6.72 -17.93 4.62
C SER A 154 6.00 -16.75 5.28
N LEU A 155 4.66 -16.64 5.21
CA LEU A 155 3.91 -15.43 5.57
C LEU A 155 4.27 -14.88 6.97
N ARG A 156 4.30 -15.75 7.99
CA ARG A 156 4.67 -15.36 9.35
C ARG A 156 6.07 -14.75 9.42
N GLU A 157 7.03 -15.42 8.81
CA GLU A 157 8.45 -15.04 8.84
C GLU A 157 8.69 -13.77 8.04
N ASP A 158 8.06 -13.64 6.88
CA ASP A 158 8.12 -12.45 6.04
C ASP A 158 7.52 -11.23 6.73
N VAL A 159 6.36 -11.38 7.40
CA VAL A 159 5.74 -10.30 8.18
C VAL A 159 6.63 -9.90 9.36
N ALA A 160 7.18 -10.88 10.08
CA ALA A 160 8.10 -10.62 11.20
C ALA A 160 9.37 -9.87 10.74
N ARG A 161 9.92 -10.24 9.59
CA ARG A 161 11.10 -9.59 8.98
C ARG A 161 10.79 -8.19 8.45
N ALA A 162 9.61 -8.00 7.84
CA ALA A 162 9.17 -6.68 7.42
C ALA A 162 9.07 -5.72 8.61
N LEU A 163 8.46 -6.16 9.72
CA LEU A 163 8.38 -5.37 10.94
C LEU A 163 9.75 -5.13 11.60
N GLU A 164 10.65 -6.12 11.56
CA GLU A 164 12.04 -5.93 12.00
C GLU A 164 12.74 -4.84 11.18
N ALA A 165 12.57 -4.84 9.86
CA ALA A 165 13.13 -3.80 9.00
C ALA A 165 12.57 -2.40 9.31
N GLU A 166 11.26 -2.27 9.50
CA GLU A 166 10.64 -1.00 9.91
C GLU A 166 11.16 -0.51 11.27
N LEU A 167 11.35 -1.41 12.24
CA LEU A 167 11.96 -1.10 13.54
C LEU A 167 13.41 -0.63 13.42
N LEU A 168 14.20 -1.28 12.56
CA LEU A 168 15.59 -0.92 12.28
C LEU A 168 15.65 0.48 11.65
N LEU A 169 14.78 0.78 10.67
CA LEU A 169 14.67 2.13 10.10
C LEU A 169 14.28 3.18 11.11
N ALA A 170 13.31 2.90 11.97
CA ALA A 170 12.91 3.83 13.02
C ALA A 170 14.03 4.10 14.03
N SER A 171 15.02 3.20 14.14
CA SER A 171 16.24 3.39 14.93
C SER A 171 17.43 3.95 14.14
N GLY A 172 17.29 4.20 12.84
CA GLY A 172 18.33 4.73 11.96
C GLY A 172 19.29 3.70 11.35
N ASP A 173 19.03 2.40 11.51
CA ASP A 173 19.84 1.33 10.90
C ASP A 173 19.27 0.90 9.55
N GLU A 174 19.51 1.72 8.53
CA GLU A 174 18.99 1.47 7.19
C GLU A 174 19.63 0.26 6.49
N ALA A 175 20.91 -0.02 6.78
CA ALA A 175 21.61 -1.17 6.19
C ALA A 175 21.08 -2.48 6.78
N GLY A 176 20.88 -2.54 8.10
CA GLY A 176 20.23 -3.68 8.75
C GLY A 176 18.81 -3.88 8.24
N ALA A 177 18.04 -2.80 8.07
CA ALA A 177 16.69 -2.89 7.51
C ALA A 177 16.67 -3.46 6.08
N LEU A 178 17.59 -3.01 5.21
CA LEU A 178 17.70 -3.54 3.86
C LEU A 178 18.02 -5.04 3.85
N GLU A 179 18.94 -5.47 4.72
CA GLU A 179 19.29 -6.89 4.83
C GLU A 179 18.11 -7.75 5.30
N ALA A 180 17.35 -7.28 6.29
CA ALA A 180 16.14 -7.95 6.75
C ALA A 180 15.10 -8.11 5.62
N LEU A 181 14.92 -7.08 4.78
CA LEU A 181 13.98 -7.09 3.65
C LEU A 181 14.44 -7.97 2.48
N ARG A 182 15.74 -8.16 2.28
CA ARG A 182 16.26 -9.01 1.20
C ARG A 182 15.91 -10.48 1.37
N GLY A 183 15.74 -10.92 2.62
CA GLY A 183 15.36 -12.29 2.96
C GLY A 183 13.86 -12.58 2.90
N ILE A 184 13.03 -11.66 2.40
CA ILE A 184 11.58 -11.85 2.31
C ILE A 184 11.20 -12.50 0.98
N GLU A 185 10.30 -13.48 1.02
CA GLU A 185 9.86 -14.22 -0.18
C GLU A 185 8.37 -14.03 -0.53
N PHE A 186 7.49 -13.87 0.47
CA PHE A 186 6.03 -13.84 0.35
C PHE A 186 5.46 -15.02 -0.47
N GLN A 187 5.84 -16.25 -0.12
CA GLN A 187 5.28 -17.47 -0.69
C GLN A 187 3.86 -17.73 -0.18
N VAL A 188 2.89 -17.15 -0.87
CA VAL A 188 1.45 -17.29 -0.59
C VAL A 188 0.72 -17.92 -1.78
N SER A 189 -0.36 -18.66 -1.52
CA SER A 189 -1.26 -19.13 -2.58
C SER A 189 -1.86 -17.93 -3.33
N SER A 190 -2.05 -18.04 -4.65
CA SER A 190 -2.70 -16.99 -5.45
C SER A 190 -4.11 -16.63 -4.96
N THR A 191 -4.81 -17.59 -4.33
CA THR A 191 -6.13 -17.37 -3.71
C THR A 191 -6.06 -16.47 -2.47
N ALA A 192 -4.88 -16.25 -1.90
CA ALA A 192 -4.71 -15.40 -0.74
C ALA A 192 -4.38 -13.94 -1.10
N ASN A 193 -4.17 -13.63 -2.39
CA ASN A 193 -3.93 -12.29 -2.94
C ASN A 193 -5.15 -11.33 -2.81
N ALA A 194 -6.09 -11.63 -1.93
CA ALA A 194 -7.17 -10.74 -1.53
C ALA A 194 -6.92 -10.13 -0.13
N LEU A 195 -5.85 -10.56 0.56
CA LEU A 195 -5.50 -10.14 1.91
C LEU A 195 -4.35 -9.11 1.88
N PRO A 196 -4.49 -7.92 2.50
CA PRO A 196 -3.44 -6.90 2.52
C PRO A 196 -2.07 -7.42 2.95
N ILE A 197 -2.06 -8.27 3.99
CA ILE A 197 -0.81 -8.79 4.57
C ILE A 197 -0.03 -9.69 3.63
N THR A 198 -0.69 -10.28 2.63
CA THR A 198 -0.09 -11.28 1.75
C THR A 198 0.63 -10.67 0.55
N HIS A 199 0.29 -9.43 0.17
CA HIS A 199 0.93 -8.77 -0.95
C HIS A 199 2.33 -8.26 -0.61
N GLY A 200 2.57 -7.96 0.66
CA GLY A 200 3.85 -7.41 1.09
C GLY A 200 4.23 -6.11 0.39
N THR A 201 3.27 -5.39 -0.21
CA THR A 201 3.54 -4.23 -1.07
C THR A 201 4.30 -3.15 -0.31
N HIS A 202 3.93 -2.87 0.94
CA HIS A 202 4.66 -1.95 1.80
C HIS A 202 6.13 -2.36 1.96
N ALA A 203 6.40 -3.63 2.29
CA ALA A 203 7.76 -4.14 2.44
C ALA A 203 8.54 -4.11 1.12
N ARG A 204 7.88 -4.40 -0.02
CA ARG A 204 8.47 -4.29 -1.36
C ARG A 204 8.83 -2.84 -1.71
N ALA A 205 7.95 -1.89 -1.44
CA ALA A 205 8.19 -0.46 -1.65
C ALA A 205 9.35 0.04 -0.78
N LEU A 206 9.35 -0.34 0.50
CA LEU A 206 10.40 -0.01 1.45
C LEU A 206 11.77 -0.56 1.02
N ARG A 207 11.80 -1.83 0.59
CA ARG A 207 13.00 -2.44 0.04
C ARG A 207 13.46 -1.72 -1.21
N ALA A 208 12.56 -1.38 -2.12
CA ALA A 208 12.90 -0.67 -3.35
C ALA A 208 13.55 0.70 -3.05
N GLU A 209 12.99 1.48 -2.12
CA GLU A 209 13.59 2.75 -1.68
C GLU A 209 14.98 2.55 -1.06
N LEU A 210 15.17 1.50 -0.26
CA LEU A 210 16.47 1.21 0.34
C LEU A 210 17.51 0.72 -0.67
N GLU A 211 17.11 -0.12 -1.63
CA GLU A 211 17.98 -0.54 -2.72
C GLU A 211 18.39 0.65 -3.59
N MET A 212 17.50 1.61 -3.84
CA MET A 212 17.85 2.86 -4.56
C MET A 212 18.87 3.72 -3.80
N ARG A 213 18.79 3.77 -2.47
CA ARG A 213 19.63 4.64 -1.63
C ARG A 213 20.98 4.02 -1.25
N LEU A 214 20.99 2.72 -0.95
CA LEU A 214 22.12 2.01 -0.34
C LEU A 214 22.61 0.82 -1.15
N GLY A 215 21.78 0.31 -2.06
CA GLY A 215 21.97 -0.98 -2.71
C GLY A 215 22.14 -0.88 -4.22
N ASP A 216 21.61 -1.90 -4.92
CA ASP A 216 21.64 -1.99 -6.38
C ASP A 216 20.32 -1.44 -6.94
N PRO A 217 20.34 -0.45 -7.85
CA PRO A 217 19.13 0.07 -8.48
C PRO A 217 18.37 -0.98 -9.31
N THR A 218 19.00 -2.10 -9.68
CA THR A 218 18.38 -3.17 -10.48
C THR A 218 17.26 -3.90 -9.71
N PRO A 219 17.48 -4.46 -8.50
CA PRO A 219 16.40 -4.92 -7.63
C PRO A 219 15.31 -3.88 -7.40
N ALA A 220 15.67 -2.61 -7.18
CA ALA A 220 14.68 -1.55 -6.96
C ALA A 220 13.76 -1.37 -8.17
N ARG A 221 14.31 -1.35 -9.39
CA ARG A 221 13.53 -1.27 -10.63
C ARG A 221 12.52 -2.42 -10.71
N HIS A 222 12.94 -3.65 -10.51
CA HIS A 222 12.03 -4.81 -10.58
C HIS A 222 10.91 -4.76 -9.53
N LEU A 223 11.23 -4.33 -8.31
CA LEU A 223 10.22 -4.17 -7.26
C LEU A 223 9.20 -3.09 -7.62
N TRP A 224 9.65 -1.94 -8.13
CA TRP A 224 8.74 -0.88 -8.56
C TRP A 224 7.94 -1.25 -9.80
N GLU A 225 8.51 -1.98 -10.77
CA GLU A 225 7.78 -2.52 -11.93
C GLU A 225 6.68 -3.48 -11.47
N ALA A 226 6.96 -4.35 -10.49
CA ALA A 226 5.98 -5.26 -9.92
C ALA A 226 4.83 -4.53 -9.21
N ILE A 227 5.12 -3.43 -8.50
CA ILE A 227 4.10 -2.58 -7.88
C ILE A 227 3.28 -1.84 -8.95
N ALA A 228 3.93 -1.24 -9.94
CA ALA A 228 3.26 -0.47 -10.99
C ALA A 228 2.37 -1.34 -11.90
N GLY A 229 2.73 -2.61 -12.10
CA GLY A 229 1.95 -3.60 -12.85
C GLY A 229 0.99 -4.44 -12.00
N GLY A 230 1.02 -4.27 -10.68
CA GLY A 230 0.25 -5.08 -9.74
C GLY A 230 -1.25 -4.75 -9.77
N PRO A 231 -2.14 -5.76 -9.83
CA PRO A 231 -3.58 -5.52 -9.85
C PRO A 231 -4.18 -5.32 -8.45
N SER A 232 -3.39 -5.46 -7.37
CA SER A 232 -3.93 -5.47 -6.02
C SER A 232 -4.29 -4.06 -5.52
N PRO A 233 -5.29 -3.94 -4.62
CA PRO A 233 -5.59 -2.67 -3.97
C PRO A 233 -4.38 -2.06 -3.23
N ASP A 234 -3.52 -2.87 -2.62
CA ASP A 234 -2.31 -2.38 -1.93
C ASP A 234 -1.28 -1.79 -2.89
N ASP A 235 -1.10 -2.39 -4.08
CA ASP A 235 -0.21 -1.85 -5.10
C ASP A 235 -0.66 -0.45 -5.56
N LYS A 236 -1.98 -0.18 -5.55
CA LYS A 236 -2.51 1.17 -5.87
C LYS A 236 -2.04 2.24 -4.90
N LEU A 237 -1.82 1.93 -3.62
CA LEU A 237 -1.30 2.89 -2.63
C LEU A 237 0.01 3.53 -3.10
N TYR A 238 0.86 2.72 -3.71
CA TYR A 238 2.19 3.12 -4.14
C TYR A 238 2.27 3.40 -5.64
N LEU A 239 1.17 3.27 -6.39
CA LEU A 239 1.22 3.32 -7.85
C LEU A 239 1.78 4.65 -8.37
N SER A 240 1.32 5.78 -7.85
CA SER A 240 1.82 7.10 -8.25
C SER A 240 3.33 7.23 -7.95
N VAL A 241 3.75 6.80 -6.76
CA VAL A 241 5.16 6.80 -6.32
C VAL A 241 6.00 5.88 -7.22
N ALA A 242 5.53 4.67 -7.52
CA ALA A 242 6.22 3.71 -8.37
C ALA A 242 6.49 4.27 -9.77
N ASN A 243 5.50 4.95 -10.39
CA ASN A 243 5.71 5.59 -11.69
C ASN A 243 6.77 6.72 -11.61
N GLU A 244 6.78 7.50 -10.52
CA GLU A 244 7.80 8.54 -10.30
C GLU A 244 9.21 7.93 -10.18
N ARG A 245 9.36 6.90 -9.34
CA ARG A 245 10.63 6.21 -9.10
C ARG A 245 11.15 5.49 -10.34
N LEU A 246 10.29 4.83 -11.10
CA LEU A 246 10.66 4.18 -12.36
C LEU A 246 11.13 5.20 -13.40
N GLY A 247 10.51 6.39 -13.46
CA GLY A 247 10.99 7.50 -14.28
C GLY A 247 12.43 7.87 -13.94
N ARG A 248 12.73 8.11 -12.64
CA ARG A 248 14.09 8.44 -12.20
C ARG A 248 15.11 7.34 -12.46
N LEU A 249 14.74 6.08 -12.22
CA LEU A 249 15.62 4.94 -12.46
C LEU A 249 15.96 4.80 -13.94
N ALA A 250 14.97 4.98 -14.81
CA ALA A 250 15.18 4.96 -16.26
C ALA A 250 16.09 6.11 -16.72
N GLU A 251 15.89 7.32 -16.21
CA GLU A 251 16.77 8.47 -16.50
C GLU A 251 18.21 8.21 -16.06
N ALA A 252 18.41 7.70 -14.85
CA ALA A 252 19.74 7.38 -14.32
C ALA A 252 20.44 6.29 -15.14
N ALA A 253 19.68 5.36 -15.72
CA ALA A 253 20.18 4.32 -16.61
C ALA A 253 20.42 4.80 -18.06
N GLY A 254 20.05 6.05 -18.40
CA GLY A 254 20.09 6.55 -19.77
C GLY A 254 18.99 5.98 -20.69
N ASP A 255 18.01 5.27 -20.12
CA ASP A 255 16.85 4.70 -20.83
C ASP A 255 15.78 5.78 -21.00
N ARG A 256 15.98 6.63 -22.02
CA ARG A 256 15.15 7.81 -22.27
C ARG A 256 13.69 7.46 -22.57
N GLU A 257 13.43 6.43 -23.36
CA GLU A 257 12.06 6.05 -23.73
C GLU A 257 11.26 5.61 -22.50
N ALA A 258 11.86 4.78 -21.64
CA ALA A 258 11.23 4.38 -20.38
C ALA A 258 11.05 5.57 -19.42
N ALA A 259 12.03 6.48 -19.35
CA ALA A 259 11.94 7.68 -18.52
C ALA A 259 10.73 8.56 -18.90
N ILE A 260 10.53 8.78 -20.20
CA ILE A 260 9.36 9.50 -20.73
C ILE A 260 8.07 8.76 -20.36
N TYR A 261 8.00 7.46 -20.65
CA TYR A 261 6.81 6.64 -20.40
C TYR A 261 6.35 6.71 -18.93
N TRP A 262 7.27 6.49 -17.99
CA TRP A 262 6.94 6.47 -16.57
C TRP A 262 6.63 7.87 -16.01
N THR A 263 7.38 8.90 -16.43
CA THR A 263 7.15 10.28 -16.00
C THR A 263 5.80 10.81 -16.49
N GLU A 264 5.39 10.51 -17.72
CA GLU A 264 4.05 10.87 -18.23
C GLU A 264 2.92 10.26 -17.41
N ARG A 265 3.07 9.00 -16.98
CA ARG A 265 2.06 8.32 -16.15
C ARG A 265 1.97 8.95 -14.77
N PHE A 266 3.10 9.26 -14.14
CA PHE A 266 3.13 9.99 -12.88
C PHE A 266 2.38 11.32 -12.97
N ILE A 267 2.70 12.15 -13.98
CA ILE A 267 2.02 13.45 -14.21
C ILE A 267 0.51 13.25 -14.46
N ARG A 268 0.13 12.21 -15.23
CA ARG A 268 -1.28 11.91 -15.49
C ARG A 268 -2.04 11.60 -14.21
N PHE A 269 -1.47 10.80 -13.31
CA PHE A 269 -2.10 10.51 -12.04
C PHE A 269 -2.21 11.77 -11.18
N ARG A 270 -1.14 12.58 -11.09
CA ARG A 270 -1.13 13.80 -10.26
C ARG A 270 -1.84 15.01 -10.88
N ARG A 271 -2.62 14.82 -11.95
CA ARG A 271 -3.37 15.93 -12.57
C ARG A 271 -4.48 16.39 -11.63
N GLY A 272 -4.35 17.61 -11.11
CA GLY A 272 -5.30 18.15 -10.14
C GLY A 272 -5.05 17.66 -8.71
N ALA A 273 -3.85 17.14 -8.43
CA ALA A 273 -3.42 16.85 -7.07
C ALA A 273 -3.46 18.08 -6.16
N ASP A 274 -3.47 17.85 -4.85
CA ASP A 274 -3.47 18.88 -3.84
C ASP A 274 -2.27 19.84 -3.98
N PRO A 275 -2.38 21.08 -3.45
CA PRO A 275 -1.31 22.07 -3.54
C PRO A 275 0.05 21.59 -3.02
N GLU A 276 0.08 20.66 -2.06
CA GLU A 276 1.32 20.11 -1.51
C GLU A 276 2.15 19.32 -2.55
N PHE A 277 1.52 18.73 -3.58
CA PHE A 277 2.19 17.97 -4.63
C PHE A 277 2.64 18.81 -5.82
N ARG A 278 2.18 20.06 -5.93
CA ARG A 278 2.41 20.92 -7.10
C ARG A 278 3.89 21.01 -7.48
N GLY A 279 4.76 21.24 -6.49
CA GLY A 279 6.19 21.36 -6.73
C GLY A 279 6.86 20.07 -7.23
N GLU A 280 6.33 18.90 -6.86
CA GLU A 280 6.80 17.63 -7.42
C GLU A 280 6.33 17.43 -8.86
N THR A 281 5.06 17.74 -9.14
CA THR A 281 4.49 17.65 -10.49
C THR A 281 5.19 18.60 -11.46
N GLU A 282 5.40 19.87 -11.08
CA GLU A 282 6.11 20.85 -11.91
C GLU A 282 7.54 20.40 -12.24
N ARG A 283 8.26 19.79 -11.27
CA ARG A 283 9.59 19.22 -11.52
C ARG A 283 9.54 18.06 -12.50
N ALA A 284 8.54 17.18 -12.39
CA ALA A 284 8.36 16.07 -13.32
C ALA A 284 8.01 16.56 -14.74
N GLU A 285 7.17 17.58 -14.86
CA GLU A 285 6.83 18.21 -16.15
C GLU A 285 8.04 18.84 -16.83
N ALA A 286 8.83 19.63 -16.10
CA ALA A 286 10.06 20.21 -16.62
C ALA A 286 11.08 19.14 -17.06
N ARG A 287 11.17 18.04 -16.30
CA ARG A 287 12.03 16.90 -16.61
C ARG A 287 11.57 16.18 -17.89
N LEU A 288 10.26 15.97 -18.04
CA LEU A 288 9.67 15.40 -19.25
C LEU A 288 9.92 16.27 -20.49
N GLU A 289 9.81 17.59 -20.35
CA GLU A 289 10.13 18.53 -21.44
C GLU A 289 11.60 18.41 -21.86
N ALA A 290 12.52 18.40 -20.90
CA ALA A 290 13.95 18.25 -21.16
C ALA A 290 14.29 16.90 -21.85
N LEU A 291 13.66 15.81 -21.41
CA LEU A 291 13.80 14.50 -22.04
C LEU A 291 13.35 14.54 -23.50
N ARG A 292 12.23 15.19 -23.82
CA ARG A 292 11.73 15.28 -25.20
C ARG A 292 12.58 16.17 -26.11
N ALA A 293 13.11 17.28 -25.59
CA ALA A 293 13.95 18.20 -26.36
C ALA A 293 15.30 17.59 -26.82
N THR A 294 15.70 16.45 -26.25
CA THR A 294 16.95 15.77 -26.60
C THR A 294 16.87 14.98 -27.91
N GLU A 295 15.68 14.79 -28.52
CA GLU A 295 15.52 14.13 -29.84
C GLU A 295 15.96 15.00 -31.01
N ASP A 296 15.88 16.31 -30.84
CA ASP A 296 16.01 17.26 -31.93
C ASP A 296 17.49 17.67 -32.17
N ARG A 297 18.46 16.94 -31.59
CA ARG A 297 19.90 17.19 -31.70
C ARG A 297 20.65 15.99 -32.24
#